data_AF-A0A2E5S717-F1
#
_entry.id   AF-A0A2E5S717-F1
#
_cell.length_a   1.000
_cell.length_b   1.000
_cell.length_c   1.000
_cell.angle_alpha   90.00
_cell.angle_beta   90.00
_cell.angle_gamma   90.00
#
_symmetry.space_group_name_H-M   'P 1'
#
loop_
_entity.id
_entity.type
_entity.pdbx_description
1 polymer ?
#
loop_
_entity_poly.entity_id
_entity_poly.type
_entity_poly.pdbx_seq_one_letter_code
_entity_poly.pdbx_strand_id
1 'polypeptide(L)'
;MTYRNGFRAACSNACVPIQREEIMAISEQHLTTVRNDFSEEDTPGVIAELERITVAETMDSEYNLQNTIGAILSLSKGDMEELKNLVTAAKRDFPDVIYWWYLENNKARHPE
;
A
#
# COMPACT_ATOMS: atom_id res chain seq x y z
N MET A 1 -14.96 29.01 -55.60
CA MET A 1 -15.28 29.36 -54.20
C MET A 1 -14.77 28.24 -53.31
N THR A 2 -13.77 28.55 -52.50
CA THR A 2 -13.07 27.68 -51.57
C THR A 2 -13.92 27.34 -50.36
N TYR A 3 -13.96 26.08 -49.94
CA TYR A 3 -13.92 25.72 -48.51
C TYR A 3 -13.28 24.33 -48.34
N ARG A 4 -12.09 24.32 -47.72
CA ARG A 4 -11.47 23.16 -47.10
C ARG A 4 -12.26 22.82 -45.83
N ASN A 5 -12.38 21.54 -45.49
CA ASN A 5 -11.95 21.04 -44.19
C ASN A 5 -12.00 19.51 -44.19
N GLY A 6 -10.80 18.92 -44.17
CA GLY A 6 -10.63 17.52 -43.85
C GLY A 6 -10.77 17.30 -42.35
N PHE A 7 -11.48 16.24 -41.98
CA PHE A 7 -11.27 15.57 -40.71
C PHE A 7 -10.98 14.11 -41.01
N ARG A 8 -9.69 13.77 -40.95
CA ARG A 8 -9.23 12.42 -40.60
C ARG A 8 -8.91 12.43 -39.12
N ALA A 9 -9.59 11.59 -38.35
CA ALA A 9 -9.12 11.00 -37.10
C ALA A 9 -10.00 9.75 -36.91
N ALA A 10 -9.51 8.55 -37.24
CA ALA A 10 -8.60 7.72 -36.44
C ALA A 10 -9.33 7.01 -35.27
N CYS A 11 -9.61 5.73 -35.51
CA CYS A 11 -9.53 4.58 -34.61
C CYS A 11 -10.15 4.62 -33.21
N SER A 12 -11.11 3.71 -33.04
CA SER A 12 -11.46 2.90 -31.86
C SER A 12 -10.45 2.86 -30.72
N ASN A 13 -10.91 3.14 -29.50
CA ASN A 13 -11.17 2.08 -28.52
C ASN A 13 -11.87 2.65 -27.28
N ALA A 14 -12.70 1.80 -26.69
CA ALA A 14 -13.60 2.09 -25.58
C ALA A 14 -12.96 2.87 -24.44
N CYS A 15 -13.56 4.01 -24.08
CA CYS A 15 -13.51 4.51 -22.71
C CYS A 15 -14.35 3.55 -21.85
N VAL A 16 -13.76 2.43 -21.45
CA VAL A 16 -14.29 1.67 -20.33
C VAL A 16 -13.98 2.52 -19.10
N PRO A 17 -14.99 3.02 -18.36
CA PRO A 17 -14.72 3.51 -17.03
C PRO A 17 -14.15 2.31 -16.27
N ILE A 18 -12.86 2.38 -15.92
CA ILE A 18 -12.27 1.44 -14.96
C ILE A 18 -13.12 1.61 -13.72
N GLN A 19 -14.04 0.67 -13.53
CA GLN A 19 -14.70 0.47 -12.26
C GLN A 19 -13.55 0.13 -11.34
N ARG A 20 -13.05 1.16 -10.62
CA ARG A 20 -12.25 0.98 -9.43
C ARG A 20 -13.10 0.11 -8.54
N GLU A 21 -12.93 -1.21 -8.63
CA GLU A 21 -13.13 -2.10 -7.49
C GLU A 21 -12.49 -1.37 -6.30
N GLU A 22 -13.23 -1.30 -5.20
CA GLU A 22 -12.88 -0.54 -4.01
C GLU A 22 -11.59 -1.10 -3.40
N ILE A 23 -10.45 -0.80 -4.02
CA ILE A 23 -9.12 -0.93 -3.44
C ILE A 23 -9.14 0.04 -2.28
N MET A 24 -9.23 -0.50 -1.08
CA MET A 24 -9.15 0.31 0.12
C MET A 24 -7.85 1.08 0.08
N ALA A 25 -7.98 2.40 0.00
CA ALA A 25 -6.85 3.26 -0.29
C ALA A 25 -5.91 3.25 0.92
N ILE A 26 -4.65 2.91 0.68
CA ILE A 26 -3.57 3.20 1.61
C ILE A 26 -3.69 4.67 2.02
N SER A 27 -3.71 4.96 3.33
CA SER A 27 -3.88 6.33 3.80
C SER A 27 -2.79 7.27 3.30
N GLU A 28 -3.08 8.56 3.15
CA GLU A 28 -2.09 9.57 2.77
C GLU A 28 -0.89 9.61 3.73
N GLN A 29 -1.13 9.32 5.01
CA GLN A 29 -0.07 9.19 6.00
C GLN A 29 0.88 8.04 5.65
N HIS A 30 0.36 6.86 5.33
CA HIS A 30 1.16 5.71 4.92
C HIS A 30 1.88 5.95 3.60
N LEU A 31 1.24 6.60 2.63
CA LEU A 31 1.90 7.00 1.37
C LEU A 31 3.08 7.95 1.61
N THR A 32 2.94 8.86 2.58
CA THR A 32 4.02 9.76 2.99
C THR A 32 5.18 8.96 3.60
N THR A 33 4.90 7.99 4.48
CA THR A 33 5.93 7.10 5.03
C THR A 33 6.62 6.29 3.93
N VAL A 34 5.88 5.70 2.99
CA VAL A 34 6.47 4.95 1.87
C VAL A 34 7.46 5.81 1.08
N ARG A 35 7.08 7.04 0.73
CA ARG A 35 7.94 7.96 -0.05
C ARG A 35 9.17 8.44 0.73
N ASN A 36 9.11 8.45 2.05
CA ASN A 36 10.21 8.88 2.90
C ASN A 36 11.21 7.76 3.18
N ASP A 37 10.70 6.53 3.36
CA ASP A 37 11.50 5.41 3.86
C ASP A 37 12.02 4.52 2.71
N PHE A 38 11.37 4.54 1.55
CA PHE A 38 11.73 3.73 0.38
C PHE A 38 12.17 4.61 -0.80
N SER A 39 12.94 4.01 -1.72
CA SER A 39 13.33 4.68 -2.95
C SER A 39 12.12 4.94 -3.86
N GLU A 40 12.23 5.92 -4.75
CA GLU A 40 11.20 6.17 -5.76
C GLU A 40 10.98 4.96 -6.69
N GLU A 41 12.03 4.17 -6.93
CA GLU A 41 11.98 2.94 -7.73
C GLU A 41 11.21 1.82 -7.02
N ASP A 42 11.36 1.71 -5.70
CA ASP A 42 10.69 0.67 -4.89
C ASP A 42 9.25 1.05 -4.53
N THR A 43 8.91 2.33 -4.53
CA THR A 43 7.59 2.85 -4.09
C THR A 43 6.39 2.11 -4.74
N PRO A 44 6.35 1.90 -6.08
CA PRO A 44 5.25 1.15 -6.70
C PRO A 44 5.18 -0.30 -6.21
N GLY A 45 6.33 -0.93 -5.98
CA GLY A 45 6.42 -2.29 -5.47
C GLY A 45 5.92 -2.38 -4.03
N VAL A 46 6.30 -1.43 -3.18
CA VAL A 46 5.85 -1.36 -1.78
C VAL A 46 4.33 -1.23 -1.71
N ILE A 47 3.75 -0.33 -2.50
CA ILE A 47 2.28 -0.14 -2.56
C ILE A 47 1.60 -1.44 -2.98
N ALA A 48 2.08 -2.08 -4.05
CA ALA A 48 1.52 -3.33 -4.54
C ALA A 48 1.60 -4.47 -3.51
N GLU A 49 2.67 -4.52 -2.71
CA GLU A 49 2.81 -5.51 -1.64
C GLU A 49 1.84 -5.24 -0.48
N LEU A 50 1.69 -3.99 -0.05
CA LEU A 50 0.76 -3.61 1.02
C LEU A 50 -0.71 -3.87 0.62
N GLU A 51 -1.06 -3.65 -0.64
CA GLU A 51 -2.40 -3.95 -1.19
C GLU A 51 -2.75 -5.45 -1.17
N ARG A 52 -1.79 -6.35 -0.90
CA ARG A 52 -2.06 -7.79 -0.73
C ARG A 52 -2.74 -8.13 0.59
N ILE A 53 -2.78 -7.19 1.54
CA ILE A 53 -3.51 -7.33 2.81
C ILE A 53 -4.84 -6.60 2.65
N THR A 54 -5.93 -7.30 2.92
CA THR A 54 -7.28 -6.74 2.83
C THR A 54 -7.97 -6.83 4.19
N VAL A 55 -9.17 -6.26 4.28
CA VAL A 55 -10.02 -6.41 5.47
C VAL A 55 -10.30 -7.88 5.81
N ALA A 56 -10.29 -8.79 4.84
CA ALA A 56 -10.54 -10.21 5.07
C ALA A 56 -9.49 -10.82 6.02
N GLU A 57 -8.23 -10.39 5.93
CA GLU A 57 -7.19 -10.82 6.86
C GLU A 57 -7.25 -10.07 8.21
N THR A 58 -7.90 -8.90 8.28
CA THR A 58 -7.88 -8.02 9.45
C THR A 58 -9.21 -7.93 10.20
N MET A 59 -9.95 -9.05 10.24
CA MET A 59 -11.24 -9.19 10.92
C MET A 59 -12.30 -8.21 10.42
N ASP A 60 -12.36 -8.00 9.10
CA ASP A 60 -13.30 -7.11 8.44
C ASP A 60 -13.26 -5.66 8.96
N SER A 61 -12.10 -5.25 9.49
CA SER A 61 -11.89 -3.96 10.15
C SER A 61 -10.82 -3.15 9.42
N GLU A 62 -11.26 -2.03 8.84
CA GLU A 62 -10.38 -1.04 8.20
C GLU A 62 -9.38 -0.44 9.18
N TYR A 63 -9.81 -0.23 10.43
CA TYR A 63 -8.94 0.24 11.50
C TYR A 63 -7.78 -0.75 11.74
N ASN A 64 -8.07 -2.05 11.76
CA ASN A 64 -7.04 -3.08 11.92
C ASN A 64 -6.13 -3.14 10.69
N LEU A 65 -6.67 -2.97 9.48
CA LEU A 65 -5.86 -2.91 8.27
C LEU A 65 -4.87 -1.75 8.31
N GLN A 66 -5.34 -0.53 8.58
CA GLN A 66 -4.48 0.64 8.62
C GLN A 66 -3.43 0.51 9.73
N ASN A 67 -3.78 0.01 10.91
CA ASN A 67 -2.80 -0.27 11.97
C ASN A 67 -1.76 -1.30 11.55
N THR A 68 -2.17 -2.36 10.85
CA THR A 68 -1.27 -3.40 10.35
C THR A 68 -0.31 -2.83 9.32
N ILE A 69 -0.80 -2.03 8.36
CA ILE A 69 0.03 -1.36 7.36
C ILE A 69 1.06 -0.44 8.04
N GLY A 70 0.62 0.38 9.01
CA GLY A 70 1.52 1.24 9.78
C GLY A 70 2.59 0.47 10.54
N ALA A 71 2.23 -0.67 11.15
CA ALA A 71 3.17 -1.55 11.84
C ALA A 71 4.20 -2.14 10.88
N ILE A 72 3.78 -2.63 9.70
CA ILE A 72 4.66 -3.17 8.67
C ILE A 72 5.66 -2.12 8.20
N LEU A 73 5.18 -0.92 7.85
CA LEU A 73 6.04 0.18 7.41
C LEU A 73 7.06 0.54 8.49
N SER A 74 6.63 0.67 9.74
CA SER A 74 7.52 1.01 10.85
C SER A 74 8.54 -0.09 11.17
N LEU A 75 8.19 -1.36 11.05
CA LEU A 75 9.09 -2.49 11.32
C LEU A 75 10.07 -2.74 10.18
N SER A 76 9.63 -2.56 8.93
CA SER A 76 10.46 -2.77 7.73
C SER A 76 11.61 -1.76 7.59
N LYS A 77 11.49 -0.55 8.17
CA LYS A 77 12.56 0.47 8.19
C LYS A 77 13.12 0.78 6.78
N GLY A 78 12.25 0.77 5.76
CA GLY A 78 12.63 1.01 4.37
C GLY A 78 13.20 -0.22 3.63
N ASP A 79 13.26 -1.39 4.27
CA ASP A 79 13.73 -2.62 3.64
C ASP A 79 12.60 -3.38 2.95
N MET A 80 12.74 -3.58 1.64
CA MET A 80 11.72 -4.20 0.80
C MET A 80 11.58 -5.72 1.02
N GLU A 81 12.66 -6.42 1.40
CA GLU A 81 12.60 -7.84 1.70
C GLU A 81 11.88 -8.08 3.03
N GLU A 82 12.22 -7.28 4.04
CA GLU A 82 11.56 -7.30 5.35
C GLU A 82 10.08 -6.92 5.23
N LEU A 83 9.74 -5.91 4.42
CA LEU A 83 8.34 -5.56 4.14
C LEU A 83 7.56 -6.77 3.59
N LYS A 84 8.10 -7.50 2.63
CA LYS A 84 7.46 -8.70 2.06
C LYS A 84 7.28 -9.81 3.09
N ASN A 85 8.25 -10.00 3.97
CA ASN A 85 8.18 -10.98 5.07
C ASN A 85 7.06 -10.61 6.05
N LEU A 86 6.98 -9.33 6.43
CA LEU A 86 5.96 -8.81 7.32
C LEU A 86 4.56 -8.85 6.70
N VAL A 87 4.41 -8.55 5.40
CA VAL A 87 3.15 -8.74 4.66
C VAL A 87 2.71 -10.19 4.69
N THR A 88 3.65 -11.12 4.46
CA THR A 88 3.37 -12.56 4.50
C THR A 88 2.96 -13.01 5.91
N ALA A 89 3.60 -12.47 6.96
CA ALA A 89 3.23 -12.73 8.34
C ALA A 89 1.83 -12.18 8.66
N ALA A 90 1.53 -10.94 8.25
CA ALA A 90 0.24 -10.30 8.49
C ALA A 90 -0.93 -11.04 7.83
N LYS A 91 -0.72 -11.59 6.62
CA LYS A 91 -1.74 -12.42 5.97
C LYS A 91 -2.06 -13.71 6.73
N ARG A 92 -1.14 -14.19 7.56
CA ARG A 92 -1.33 -15.37 8.41
C ARG A 92 -1.93 -14.99 9.76
N ASP A 93 -1.37 -13.96 10.39
CA ASP A 93 -1.74 -13.54 11.74
C ASP A 93 -1.35 -12.06 11.97
N PHE A 94 -2.19 -11.12 11.52
CA PHE A 94 -1.93 -9.68 11.66
C PHE A 94 -1.73 -9.18 13.12
N PRO A 95 -2.39 -9.74 14.17
CA PRO A 95 -2.17 -9.31 15.54
C PRO A 95 -0.72 -9.51 16.00
N ASP A 96 -0.03 -10.54 15.51
CA ASP A 96 1.39 -10.76 15.80
C ASP A 96 2.26 -9.62 15.28
N VAL A 97 1.99 -9.14 14.07
CA VAL A 97 2.74 -8.02 13.48
C VAL A 97 2.54 -6.73 14.27
N ILE A 98 1.30 -6.45 14.72
CA ILE A 98 1.02 -5.32 15.61
C ILE A 98 1.73 -5.49 16.96
N TYR A 99 1.75 -6.71 17.50
CA TYR A 99 2.42 -6.99 18.77
C TYR A 99 3.95 -6.84 18.67
N TRP A 100 4.57 -7.29 17.59
CA TRP A 100 6.00 -7.09 17.35
C TRP A 100 6.35 -5.60 17.24
N TRP A 101 5.53 -4.82 16.55
CA TRP A 101 5.66 -3.37 16.50
C TRP A 101 5.55 -2.75 17.89
N TYR A 102 4.61 -3.20 18.72
CA TYR A 102 4.49 -2.76 20.11
C TYR A 102 5.76 -3.07 20.92
N LEU A 103 6.32 -4.27 20.79
CA LEU A 103 7.55 -4.66 21.49
C LEU A 103 8.75 -3.81 21.06
N GLU A 104 8.95 -3.60 19.76
CA GLU A 104 10.04 -2.77 19.22
C GLU A 104 9.96 -1.33 19.76
N ASN A 105 8.77 -0.73 19.74
CA ASN A 105 8.58 0.64 20.22
C ASN A 105 8.67 0.79 21.74
N ASN A 106 8.33 -0.23 22.52
CA ASN A 106 8.52 -0.17 23.98
C ASN A 106 9.95 -0.44 24.40
N LYS A 107 10.70 -1.29 23.69
CA LYS A 107 12.16 -1.39 23.87
C LYS A 107 12.84 -0.05 23.65
N ALA A 108 12.43 0.68 22.60
CA ALA A 108 12.95 2.03 22.34
C ALA A 108 12.65 3.04 23.48
N ARG A 109 11.57 2.84 24.24
CA ARG A 109 11.18 3.71 25.38
C ARG A 109 11.82 3.32 26.70
N HIS A 110 12.23 2.07 26.85
CA HIS A 110 12.87 1.52 28.05
C HIS A 110 14.09 0.66 27.67
N PRO A 111 15.22 1.29 27.29
CA PRO A 111 16.45 0.55 27.01
C PRO A 111 16.98 -0.07 28.30
N GLU A 112 17.34 -1.36 28.26
CA GLU A 112 17.99 -2.11 29.35
C GLU A 112 19.41 -1.63 29.63
#